data_AF-T0RA71-F1
#
_entry.id   AF-T0RA71-F1
#
_cell.length_a   1.000
_cell.length_b   1.000
_cell.length_c   1.000
_cell.angle_alpha   90.00
_cell.angle_beta   90.00
_cell.angle_gamma   90.00
#
_symmetry.space_group_name_H-M   'P 1'
#
loop_
_entity.id
_entity.type
_entity.pdbx_description
1 polymer ?
#
loop_
_entity_poly.entity_id
_entity_poly.type
_entity_poly.pdbx_seq_one_letter_code
_entity_poly.pdbx_strand_id
1 'polypeptide(L)'
;MFCYNSDIFVLLFTAGVLLDISAAVMYSREVQVYLAVCSNGALSLQLFALSTRLLWVNCACLKLLKYAWRAVSTATYSGDSKLMGYLNLTSVTSLYLSAILLFYIPPFIEYNNRVRQDVKNAIEKLDGTPVNYYESFYVRSSGAIVGGLLLNVLLVVGLDQLVNRSFWKLLATNSLARQAMYNSSSILMDYITEIDPKMLEQHASSIECKVRRLCTLQWFFMSHLTTFGLPEKELRVNKKQVHTKSHIVSVSGCASVGEDGGGDGAYVVAQDSGRRVHLLDDQFADVKSLVLNIKILKNTAVTIR
;
A
#
# COMPACT_ATOMS: atom_id res chain seq x y z
N MET A 1 -5.42 1.51 -10.08
CA MET A 1 -4.31 2.06 -9.28
C MET A 1 -4.79 2.48 -7.90
N PHE A 2 -5.54 3.58 -7.75
CA PHE A 2 -5.97 4.13 -6.45
C PHE A 2 -6.79 3.17 -5.56
N CYS A 3 -7.62 2.29 -6.15
CA CYS A 3 -8.45 1.37 -5.37
C CYS A 3 -7.63 0.36 -4.52
N TYR A 4 -6.50 -0.12 -5.03
CA TYR A 4 -5.61 -1.02 -4.28
C TYR A 4 -4.93 -0.32 -3.11
N ASN A 5 -4.75 1.01 -3.21
CA ASN A 5 -4.22 1.82 -2.13
C ASN A 5 -5.30 2.21 -1.12
N SER A 6 -6.58 2.34 -1.52
CA SER A 6 -7.63 2.77 -0.59
C SER A 6 -7.92 1.71 0.49
N ASP A 7 -7.90 2.14 1.75
CA ASP A 7 -8.18 1.26 2.89
C ASP A 7 -9.59 0.70 2.87
N ILE A 8 -10.58 1.54 2.53
CA ILE A 8 -12.00 1.16 2.48
C ILE A 8 -12.23 0.10 1.40
N PHE A 9 -11.70 0.31 0.20
CA PHE A 9 -11.84 -0.65 -0.90
C PHE A 9 -11.19 -1.99 -0.56
N VAL A 10 -9.94 -1.98 -0.10
CA VAL A 10 -9.25 -3.22 0.25
C VAL A 10 -9.97 -3.95 1.37
N LEU A 11 -10.46 -3.25 2.39
CA LEU A 11 -11.22 -3.87 3.49
C LEU A 11 -12.51 -4.51 2.99
N LEU A 12 -13.35 -3.78 2.25
CA LEU A 12 -14.64 -4.28 1.78
C LEU A 12 -14.49 -5.47 0.82
N PHE A 13 -13.56 -5.38 -0.13
CA PHE A 13 -13.31 -6.49 -1.06
C PHE A 13 -12.73 -7.71 -0.35
N THR A 14 -11.80 -7.51 0.59
CA THR A 14 -11.24 -8.62 1.38
C THR A 14 -12.31 -9.27 2.25
N ALA A 15 -13.17 -8.48 2.90
CA ALA A 15 -14.29 -9.00 3.68
C ALA A 15 -15.23 -9.84 2.80
N GLY A 16 -15.58 -9.36 1.60
CA GLY A 16 -16.38 -10.12 0.65
C GLY A 16 -15.71 -11.42 0.20
N VAL A 17 -14.39 -11.42 0.00
CA VAL A 17 -13.63 -12.64 -0.32
C VAL A 17 -13.62 -13.63 0.84
N LEU A 18 -13.41 -13.16 2.07
CA LEU A 18 -13.36 -14.02 3.26
C LEU A 18 -14.73 -14.63 3.59
N LEU A 19 -15.83 -13.89 3.40
CA LEU A 19 -17.18 -14.39 3.63
C LEU A 19 -17.57 -15.52 2.65
N ASP A 20 -17.06 -15.47 1.42
CA ASP A 20 -17.36 -16.41 0.34
C ASP A 20 -16.27 -17.49 0.17
N ILE A 21 -15.21 -17.47 0.98
CA ILE A 21 -14.02 -18.32 0.73
C ILE A 21 -14.33 -19.81 0.81
N SER A 22 -15.28 -20.21 1.65
CA SER A 22 -15.68 -21.62 1.83
C SER A 22 -16.29 -22.19 0.55
N ALA A 23 -17.26 -21.48 -0.04
CA ALA A 23 -17.90 -21.87 -1.29
C ALA A 23 -16.91 -21.79 -2.47
N ALA A 24 -16.10 -20.73 -2.51
CA ALA A 24 -15.08 -20.49 -3.53
C ALA A 24 -14.03 -21.63 -3.58
N VAL A 25 -13.58 -22.11 -2.41
CA VAL A 25 -12.62 -23.23 -2.32
C VAL A 25 -13.27 -24.54 -2.78
N MET A 26 -14.50 -24.84 -2.36
CA MET A 26 -15.20 -26.06 -2.79
C MET A 26 -15.37 -26.10 -4.31
N TYR A 27 -15.82 -24.99 -4.90
CA TYR A 27 -15.96 -24.86 -6.36
C TYR A 27 -14.62 -25.04 -7.08
N SER A 28 -13.56 -24.37 -6.61
CA SER A 28 -12.23 -24.45 -7.22
C SER A 28 -11.71 -25.88 -7.29
N ARG A 29 -11.92 -26.66 -6.23
CA ARG A 29 -11.46 -28.04 -6.14
C ARG A 29 -12.14 -28.92 -7.19
N GLU A 30 -13.47 -28.88 -7.26
CA GLU A 30 -14.22 -29.72 -8.21
C GLU A 30 -13.89 -29.37 -9.65
N VAL A 31 -13.79 -28.07 -9.96
CA VAL A 31 -13.41 -27.62 -11.30
C VAL A 31 -11.97 -28.01 -11.63
N GLN A 32 -11.04 -27.94 -10.68
CA GLN A 32 -9.65 -28.36 -10.89
C GLN A 32 -9.55 -29.86 -11.23
N VAL A 33 -10.31 -30.71 -10.52
CA VAL A 33 -10.35 -32.16 -10.79
C VAL A 33 -10.96 -32.43 -12.16
N TYR A 34 -12.05 -31.74 -12.49
CA TYR A 34 -12.67 -31.84 -13.81
C TYR A 34 -11.70 -31.43 -14.93
N LEU A 35 -11.01 -30.30 -14.76
CA LEU A 35 -10.05 -29.77 -15.73
C LEU A 35 -8.83 -30.67 -15.93
N ALA A 36 -8.44 -31.44 -14.90
CA ALA A 36 -7.36 -32.41 -15.00
C ALA A 36 -7.70 -33.58 -15.96
N VAL A 37 -9.00 -33.87 -16.15
CA VAL A 37 -9.48 -34.93 -17.05
C VAL A 37 -9.95 -34.37 -18.39
N CYS A 38 -10.62 -33.21 -18.37
CA CYS A 38 -11.20 -32.57 -19.55
C CYS A 38 -10.84 -31.09 -19.58
N SER A 39 -9.99 -30.68 -20.53
CA SER A 39 -9.61 -29.27 -20.66
C SER A 39 -10.78 -28.44 -21.19
N ASN A 40 -11.17 -27.40 -20.44
CA ASN A 40 -12.20 -26.45 -20.85
C ASN A 40 -11.75 -25.02 -20.52
N GLY A 41 -11.56 -24.19 -21.55
CA GLY A 41 -11.06 -22.83 -21.38
C GLY A 41 -11.96 -21.91 -20.53
N ALA A 42 -13.29 -22.09 -20.59
CA ALA A 42 -14.22 -21.27 -19.82
C ALA A 42 -14.11 -21.55 -18.31
N LEU A 43 -14.01 -22.83 -17.94
CA LEU A 43 -13.82 -23.24 -16.55
C LEU A 43 -12.44 -22.85 -16.03
N SER A 44 -11.39 -22.96 -16.86
CA SER A 44 -10.05 -22.46 -16.51
C SER A 44 -10.04 -20.95 -16.26
N LEU A 45 -10.78 -20.16 -17.06
CA LEU A 45 -10.91 -18.72 -16.86
C LEU A 45 -11.64 -18.37 -15.56
N GLN A 46 -12.69 -19.12 -15.22
CA GLN A 46 -13.39 -18.95 -13.94
C GLN A 46 -12.50 -19.27 -12.75
N LEU A 47 -11.73 -20.36 -12.82
CA LEU A 47 -10.76 -20.72 -11.78
C LEU A 47 -9.67 -19.66 -11.62
N PHE A 48 -9.21 -19.10 -12.75
CA PHE A 48 -8.28 -17.97 -12.76
C PHE A 48 -8.87 -16.73 -12.09
N ALA A 49 -10.10 -16.35 -12.46
CA ALA A 49 -10.79 -15.20 -11.88
C ALA A 49 -10.97 -15.35 -10.37
N LEU A 50 -11.32 -16.56 -9.91
CA LEU A 50 -11.53 -16.85 -8.50
C LEU A 50 -10.21 -16.85 -7.70
N SER A 51 -9.12 -17.34 -8.27
CA SER A 51 -7.78 -17.25 -7.67
C SER A 51 -7.30 -15.80 -7.59
N THR A 52 -7.61 -14.98 -8.60
CA THR A 52 -7.27 -13.54 -8.63
C THR A 52 -7.98 -12.75 -7.52
N ARG A 53 -9.14 -13.21 -7.03
CA ARG A 53 -9.81 -12.59 -5.87
C ARG A 53 -8.96 -12.64 -4.60
N LEU A 54 -8.11 -13.67 -4.44
CA LEU A 54 -7.21 -13.79 -3.28
C LEU A 54 -6.10 -12.71 -3.28
N LEU A 55 -5.92 -11.98 -4.39
CA LEU A 55 -5.04 -10.82 -4.44
C LEU A 55 -5.46 -9.71 -3.46
N TRP A 56 -6.76 -9.57 -3.22
CA TRP A 56 -7.27 -8.63 -2.22
C TRP A 56 -6.82 -9.00 -0.81
N VAL A 57 -6.74 -10.30 -0.52
CA VAL A 57 -6.20 -10.81 0.75
C VAL A 57 -4.71 -10.49 0.89
N ASN A 58 -3.92 -10.61 -0.19
CA ASN A 58 -2.52 -10.17 -0.22
C ASN A 58 -2.39 -8.67 0.07
N CYS A 59 -3.23 -7.83 -0.55
CA CYS A 59 -3.25 -6.38 -0.32
C CYS A 59 -3.59 -6.06 1.14
N ALA A 60 -4.62 -6.71 1.68
CA ALA A 60 -5.03 -6.53 3.08
C ALA A 60 -3.94 -6.99 4.04
N CYS A 61 -3.26 -8.11 3.76
CA CYS A 61 -2.14 -8.60 4.54
C CYS A 61 -1.02 -7.55 4.63
N LEU A 62 -0.62 -6.93 3.51
CA LEU A 62 0.40 -5.87 3.52
C LEU A 62 -0.03 -4.66 4.35
N LYS A 63 -1.29 -4.23 4.21
CA LYS A 63 -1.83 -3.12 5.00
C LYS A 63 -1.85 -3.46 6.49
N LEU A 64 -2.29 -4.66 6.85
CA LEU A 64 -2.29 -5.14 8.23
C LEU A 64 -0.87 -5.20 8.80
N LEU A 65 0.13 -5.64 8.02
CA LEU A 65 1.53 -5.60 8.43
C LEU A 65 2.00 -4.16 8.69
N LYS A 66 1.60 -3.19 7.86
CA LYS A 66 1.89 -1.77 8.11
C LYS A 66 1.23 -1.26 9.38
N TYR A 67 -0.04 -1.60 9.63
CA TYR A 67 -0.73 -1.22 10.87
C TYR A 67 -0.12 -1.84 12.11
N ALA A 68 0.16 -3.15 12.08
CA ALA A 68 0.81 -3.88 13.16
C ALA A 68 2.20 -3.30 13.44
N TRP A 69 2.96 -3.02 12.38
CA TRP A 69 4.27 -2.41 12.52
C TRP A 69 4.19 -0.99 13.08
N ARG A 70 3.20 -0.18 12.68
CA ARG A 70 2.97 1.13 13.29
C ARG A 70 2.66 1.04 14.78
N ALA A 71 1.90 0.03 15.21
CA ALA A 71 1.56 -0.18 16.62
C ALA A 71 2.79 -0.58 17.47
N VAL A 72 3.70 -1.36 16.89
CA VAL A 72 4.94 -1.83 17.56
C VAL A 72 6.08 -0.81 17.43
N SER A 73 6.12 -0.04 16.35
CA SER A 73 7.26 0.83 16.02
C SER A 73 7.27 2.10 16.86
N THR A 74 8.41 2.35 17.51
CA THR A 74 8.70 3.58 18.27
C THR A 74 9.19 4.73 17.37
N ALA A 75 8.90 4.69 16.07
CA ALA A 75 9.36 5.69 15.10
C ALA A 75 8.82 7.08 15.47
N THR A 76 9.72 8.07 15.49
CA THR A 76 9.36 9.45 15.86
C THR A 76 9.33 10.43 14.70
N TYR A 77 9.81 10.05 13.52
CA TYR A 77 9.78 10.88 12.32
C TYR A 77 9.59 10.05 11.04
N SER A 78 9.15 10.69 9.96
CA SER A 78 8.96 10.07 8.64
C SER A 78 10.30 9.50 8.12
N GLY A 79 10.39 8.20 7.83
CA GLY A 79 11.62 7.55 7.35
C GLY A 79 12.58 7.03 8.44
N ASP A 80 12.24 7.17 9.72
CA ASP A 80 12.97 6.53 10.84
C ASP A 80 12.88 5.00 10.76
N SER A 81 11.68 4.51 10.42
CA SER A 81 11.39 3.09 10.35
C SER A 81 11.73 2.47 8.99
N LYS A 82 12.88 1.80 8.91
CA LYS A 82 13.32 1.10 7.69
C LYS A 82 12.33 0.00 7.26
N LEU A 83 11.73 -0.72 8.22
CA LEU A 83 10.80 -1.81 7.91
C LEU A 83 9.52 -1.30 7.23
N MET A 84 9.02 -0.14 7.64
CA MET A 84 7.85 0.48 6.99
C MET A 84 8.11 0.78 5.51
N GLY A 85 9.37 1.11 5.16
CA GLY A 85 9.79 1.31 3.77
C GLY A 85 9.77 0.02 2.95
N TYR A 86 10.13 -1.12 3.55
CA TYR A 86 10.10 -2.42 2.87
C TYR A 86 8.68 -2.89 2.59
N LEU A 87 7.67 -2.52 3.37
CA LEU A 87 6.28 -2.96 3.19
C LEU A 87 5.52 -2.24 2.05
N ASN A 88 6.21 -1.94 0.93
CA ASN A 88 5.66 -1.28 -0.24
C ASN A 88 6.09 -2.01 -1.51
N LEU A 89 5.27 -1.87 -2.55
CA LEU A 89 5.48 -2.37 -3.89
C LEU A 89 5.67 -1.19 -4.84
N THR A 90 6.57 -1.36 -5.82
CA THR A 90 6.82 -0.32 -6.83
C THR A 90 5.57 -0.10 -7.68
N SER A 91 5.01 -1.19 -8.22
CA SER A 91 3.94 -1.13 -9.21
C SER A 91 2.86 -2.21 -9.05
N VAL A 92 1.77 -2.02 -9.79
CA VAL A 92 0.70 -3.02 -9.97
C VAL A 92 1.20 -4.27 -10.67
N THR A 93 2.25 -4.20 -11.49
CA THR A 93 2.81 -5.42 -12.11
C THR A 93 3.45 -6.32 -11.06
N SER A 94 4.19 -5.76 -10.09
CA SER A 94 4.71 -6.52 -8.94
C SER A 94 3.59 -7.13 -8.10
N LEU A 95 2.46 -6.42 -7.94
CA LEU A 95 1.27 -6.97 -7.30
C LEU A 95 0.73 -8.18 -8.07
N TYR A 96 0.53 -8.07 -9.39
CA TYR A 96 0.03 -9.18 -10.20
C TYR A 96 0.99 -10.36 -10.30
N LEU A 97 2.30 -10.14 -10.15
CA LEU A 97 3.28 -11.21 -10.02
C LEU A 97 2.96 -12.12 -8.81
N SER A 98 2.43 -11.56 -7.72
CA SER A 98 1.96 -12.34 -6.57
C SER A 98 0.79 -13.27 -6.90
N ALA A 99 0.03 -13.03 -7.97
CA ALA A 99 -1.07 -13.89 -8.39
C ALA A 99 -0.57 -15.25 -8.91
N ILE A 100 0.67 -15.33 -9.40
CA ILE A 100 1.23 -16.57 -9.94
C ILE A 100 1.18 -17.70 -8.91
N LEU A 101 1.61 -17.41 -7.67
CA LEU A 101 1.58 -18.39 -6.58
C LEU A 101 0.13 -18.71 -6.15
N LEU A 102 -0.77 -17.74 -6.25
CA LEU A 102 -2.19 -17.94 -5.93
C LEU A 102 -2.87 -18.95 -6.87
N PHE A 103 -2.43 -19.08 -8.12
CA PHE A 103 -2.95 -20.10 -9.05
C PHE A 103 -2.64 -21.53 -8.62
N TYR A 104 -1.61 -21.74 -7.80
CA TYR A 104 -1.26 -23.06 -7.30
C TYR A 104 -2.05 -23.44 -6.04
N ILE A 105 -2.92 -22.57 -5.51
CA ILE A 105 -3.75 -22.87 -4.34
C ILE A 105 -4.74 -24.02 -4.63
N PRO A 106 -5.57 -24.00 -5.69
CA PRO A 106 -6.49 -25.11 -5.99
C PRO A 106 -5.82 -26.49 -6.11
N PRO A 107 -4.73 -26.68 -6.90
CA PRO A 107 -4.07 -27.99 -6.97
C PRO A 107 -3.40 -28.39 -5.65
N PHE A 108 -2.90 -27.43 -4.86
CA PHE A 108 -2.35 -27.71 -3.53
C PHE A 108 -3.41 -28.23 -2.55
N ILE A 109 -4.64 -27.70 -2.62
CA ILE A 109 -5.74 -28.13 -1.76
C ILE A 109 -6.10 -29.59 -2.04
N GLU A 110 -6.19 -29.97 -3.31
CA GLU A 110 -6.51 -31.35 -3.69
C GLU A 110 -5.37 -32.31 -3.34
N TYR A 111 -4.10 -31.90 -3.54
CA TYR A 111 -2.95 -32.69 -3.16
C TYR A 111 -2.93 -33.07 -1.66
N ASN A 112 -3.38 -32.17 -0.79
CA ASN A 112 -3.43 -32.39 0.65
C ASN A 112 -4.71 -33.09 1.13
N ASN A 113 -5.65 -33.37 0.22
CA ASN A 113 -6.89 -34.06 0.55
C ASN A 113 -6.64 -35.56 0.66
N ARG A 114 -6.85 -36.13 1.85
CA ARG A 114 -6.61 -37.56 2.10
C ARG A 114 -7.88 -38.41 1.95
N VAL A 115 -9.05 -37.79 2.09
CA VAL A 115 -10.33 -38.49 2.09
C VAL A 115 -11.25 -37.87 1.06
N ARG A 116 -11.68 -38.68 0.10
CA ARG A 116 -12.68 -38.32 -0.90
C ARG A 116 -13.64 -39.49 -1.07
N GLN A 117 -14.94 -39.20 -1.02
CA GLN A 117 -15.97 -40.18 -1.24
C GLN A 117 -17.04 -39.55 -2.12
N ASP A 118 -17.13 -40.03 -3.37
CA ASP A 118 -18.09 -39.53 -4.34
C ASP A 118 -19.35 -40.42 -4.27
N VAL A 119 -20.44 -39.89 -3.73
CA VAL A 119 -21.70 -40.62 -3.55
C VAL A 119 -22.64 -40.33 -4.72
N LYS A 120 -23.17 -41.38 -5.36
CA LYS A 120 -24.17 -41.24 -6.43
C LYS A 120 -25.55 -41.01 -5.79
N ASN A 121 -26.11 -39.82 -6.04
CA ASN A 121 -27.38 -39.31 -5.48
C ASN A 121 -28.60 -40.24 -5.68
N ALA A 122 -28.51 -41.21 -6.60
CA ALA A 122 -29.63 -42.09 -6.92
C ALA A 122 -29.79 -43.33 -6.01
N ILE A 123 -28.76 -43.75 -5.25
CA ILE A 123 -28.74 -45.11 -4.66
C ILE A 123 -28.36 -45.14 -3.17
N GLU A 124 -27.50 -44.22 -2.71
CA GLU A 124 -26.92 -44.30 -1.36
C GLU A 124 -27.40 -43.16 -0.46
N LYS A 125 -27.87 -43.51 0.74
CA LYS A 125 -28.16 -42.55 1.81
C LYS A 125 -26.83 -42.02 2.37
N LEU A 126 -26.75 -40.71 2.65
CA LEU A 126 -25.57 -40.11 3.29
C LEU A 126 -25.39 -40.57 4.74
N ASP A 127 -26.44 -41.10 5.37
CA ASP A 127 -26.37 -41.66 6.72
C ASP A 127 -25.53 -42.95 6.71
N GLY A 128 -24.37 -42.91 7.36
CA GLY A 128 -23.51 -44.08 7.57
C GLY A 128 -22.15 -44.04 6.86
N THR A 129 -21.81 -42.98 6.15
CA THR A 129 -20.45 -42.77 5.59
C THR A 129 -19.63 -41.86 6.52
N PRO A 130 -18.84 -42.40 7.48
CA PRO A 130 -18.05 -41.58 8.38
C PRO A 130 -16.88 -40.94 7.62
N VAL A 131 -16.97 -39.65 7.33
CA VAL A 131 -15.85 -38.85 6.82
C VAL A 131 -15.17 -38.17 8.00
N ASN A 132 -13.90 -38.50 8.26
CA ASN A 132 -13.14 -37.84 9.31
C ASN A 132 -12.83 -36.39 8.89
N TYR A 133 -13.48 -35.43 9.55
CA TYR A 133 -13.32 -34.00 9.26
C TYR A 133 -11.88 -33.50 9.45
N TYR A 134 -11.13 -34.05 10.42
CA TYR A 134 -9.73 -33.68 10.64
C TYR A 134 -8.81 -34.11 9.51
N GLU A 135 -9.21 -35.13 8.76
CA GLU A 135 -8.48 -35.62 7.58
C GLU A 135 -8.95 -34.94 6.27
N SER A 136 -9.91 -34.02 6.37
CA SER A 136 -10.42 -33.24 5.24
C SER A 136 -9.43 -32.18 4.77
N PHE A 137 -9.50 -31.84 3.48
CA PHE A 137 -8.80 -30.72 2.87
C PHE A 137 -8.97 -29.39 3.65
N TYR A 138 -10.11 -29.16 4.33
CA TYR A 138 -10.37 -27.89 5.00
C TYR A 138 -9.43 -27.68 6.20
N VAL A 139 -9.31 -28.68 7.08
CA VAL A 139 -8.47 -28.58 8.29
C VAL A 139 -7.00 -28.70 7.92
N ARG A 140 -6.66 -29.64 7.03
CA ARG A 140 -5.26 -29.91 6.64
C ARG A 140 -4.65 -28.78 5.81
N SER A 141 -5.41 -28.18 4.90
CA SER A 141 -4.89 -27.18 3.96
C SER A 141 -5.01 -25.75 4.48
N SER A 142 -5.93 -25.43 5.40
CA SER A 142 -6.16 -24.05 5.87
C SER A 142 -4.91 -23.37 6.43
N GLY A 143 -4.18 -24.04 7.34
CA GLY A 143 -2.94 -23.50 7.91
C GLY A 143 -1.85 -23.26 6.85
N ALA A 144 -1.70 -24.21 5.91
CA ALA A 144 -0.73 -24.09 4.83
C ALA A 144 -1.11 -23.01 3.80
N ILE A 145 -2.40 -22.78 3.54
CA ILE A 145 -2.88 -21.67 2.71
C ILE A 145 -2.54 -20.34 3.37
N VAL A 146 -2.84 -20.18 4.67
CA VAL A 146 -2.50 -18.94 5.40
C VAL A 146 -0.99 -18.70 5.40
N GLY A 147 -0.19 -19.72 5.69
CA GLY A 147 1.27 -19.65 5.63
C GLY A 147 1.78 -19.33 4.22
N GLY A 148 1.20 -19.94 3.19
CA GLY A 148 1.53 -19.71 1.78
C GLY A 148 1.19 -18.29 1.33
N LEU A 149 0.06 -17.73 1.77
CA LEU A 149 -0.31 -16.33 1.50
C LEU A 149 0.67 -15.35 2.14
N LEU A 150 1.02 -15.57 3.41
CA LEU A 150 2.04 -14.76 4.10
C LEU A 150 3.39 -14.84 3.39
N LEU A 151 3.83 -16.05 3.06
CA LEU A 151 5.08 -16.28 2.34
C LEU A 151 5.07 -15.61 0.96
N ASN A 152 3.98 -15.71 0.21
CA ASN A 152 3.82 -15.07 -1.10
C ASN A 152 4.01 -13.55 -1.01
N VAL A 153 3.34 -12.93 -0.04
CA VAL A 153 3.46 -11.48 0.21
C VAL A 153 4.90 -11.10 0.55
N LEU A 154 5.56 -11.84 1.44
CA LEU A 154 6.94 -11.57 1.84
C LEU A 154 7.93 -11.77 0.69
N LEU A 155 7.75 -12.81 -0.13
CA LEU A 155 8.60 -13.08 -1.29
C LEU A 155 8.47 -11.99 -2.34
N VAL A 156 7.25 -11.60 -2.69
CA VAL A 156 7.01 -10.60 -3.74
C VAL A 156 7.52 -9.24 -3.32
N VAL A 157 7.24 -8.84 -2.07
CA VAL A 157 7.79 -7.59 -1.53
C VAL A 157 9.31 -7.66 -1.45
N GLY A 158 9.87 -8.77 -0.96
CA GLY A 158 11.33 -8.95 -0.89
C GLY A 158 11.99 -8.83 -2.26
N LEU A 159 11.47 -9.54 -3.27
CA LEU A 159 11.97 -9.49 -4.64
C LEU A 159 11.85 -8.08 -5.24
N ASP A 160 10.70 -7.42 -5.09
CA ASP A 160 10.48 -6.07 -5.60
C ASP A 160 11.45 -5.05 -4.96
N GLN A 161 11.67 -5.15 -3.64
CA GLN A 161 12.59 -4.29 -2.89
C GLN A 161 14.05 -4.53 -3.26
N LEU A 162 14.43 -5.77 -3.60
CA LEU A 162 15.77 -6.14 -4.00
C LEU A 162 16.07 -5.69 -5.44
N VAL A 163 15.18 -5.97 -6.38
CA VAL A 163 15.34 -5.62 -7.80
C VAL A 163 15.33 -4.10 -7.97
N ASN A 164 14.39 -3.40 -7.33
CA ASN A 164 14.20 -1.96 -7.51
C ASN A 164 14.91 -1.12 -6.43
N ARG A 165 16.07 -1.57 -5.95
CA ARG A 165 16.71 -0.95 -4.79
C ARG A 165 17.16 0.50 -5.02
N SER A 166 17.63 0.84 -6.23
CA SER A 166 18.00 2.20 -6.61
C SER A 166 16.78 3.13 -6.62
N PHE A 167 15.67 2.64 -7.16
CA PHE A 167 14.38 3.33 -7.17
C PHE A 167 13.92 3.69 -5.74
N TRP A 168 13.94 2.73 -4.81
CA TRP A 168 13.51 2.98 -3.43
C TRP A 168 14.41 3.97 -2.68
N LYS A 169 15.73 3.95 -2.96
CA LYS A 169 16.66 4.94 -2.41
C LYS A 169 16.37 6.34 -2.93
N LEU A 170 16.11 6.47 -4.22
CA LEU A 170 15.76 7.74 -4.84
C LEU A 170 14.43 8.27 -4.29
N LEU A 171 13.41 7.42 -4.22
CA LEU A 171 12.09 7.77 -3.70
C LEU A 171 12.14 8.19 -2.22
N ALA A 172 13.03 7.58 -1.43
CA ALA A 172 13.25 7.95 -0.04
C ALA A 172 13.93 9.32 0.15
N THR A 173 14.36 10.00 -0.91
CA THR A 173 14.88 11.38 -0.80
C THR A 173 13.77 12.43 -0.83
N ASN A 174 12.66 12.15 -1.53
CA ASN A 174 11.58 13.10 -1.74
C ASN A 174 10.59 13.14 -0.57
N SER A 175 10.19 14.33 -0.09
CA SER A 175 9.26 14.46 1.03
C SER A 175 7.88 13.84 0.75
N LEU A 176 7.27 14.11 -0.40
CA LEU A 176 5.96 13.56 -0.77
C LEU A 176 5.99 12.03 -0.79
N ALA A 177 7.05 11.46 -1.37
CA ALA A 177 7.15 10.03 -1.50
C ALA A 177 7.52 9.33 -0.17
N ARG A 178 8.27 10.00 0.71
CA ARG A 178 8.46 9.53 2.09
C ARG A 178 7.16 9.55 2.90
N GLN A 179 6.32 10.57 2.73
CA GLN A 179 5.01 10.62 3.36
C GLN A 179 4.13 9.44 2.93
N ALA A 180 4.12 9.13 1.63
CA ALA A 180 3.45 7.94 1.12
C ALA A 180 4.02 6.62 1.68
N MET A 181 5.34 6.46 1.62
CA MET A 181 6.01 5.21 1.93
C MET A 181 6.03 4.89 3.43
N TYR A 182 6.37 5.88 4.26
CA TYR A 182 6.62 5.70 5.69
C TYR A 182 5.49 6.20 6.59
N ASN A 183 4.68 7.14 6.12
CA ASN A 183 3.69 7.83 6.94
C ASN A 183 2.24 7.56 6.50
N SER A 184 2.02 6.56 5.65
CA SER A 184 0.68 6.18 5.21
C SER A 184 0.51 4.67 5.06
N SER A 185 -0.75 4.24 5.04
CA SER A 185 -1.18 2.88 4.74
C SER A 185 -1.09 2.50 3.25
N SER A 186 -0.59 3.39 2.38
CA SER A 186 -0.41 3.12 0.95
C SER A 186 0.54 1.95 0.72
N ILE A 187 0.26 1.07 -0.25
CA ILE A 187 1.07 -0.13 -0.54
C ILE A 187 1.74 -0.07 -1.91
N LEU A 188 1.19 0.67 -2.89
CA LEU A 188 1.71 0.80 -4.26
C LEU A 188 2.18 2.22 -4.53
N MET A 189 3.34 2.41 -5.13
CA MET A 189 3.91 3.73 -5.40
C MET A 189 3.65 4.30 -6.81
N ASP A 190 2.96 3.58 -7.69
CA ASP A 190 2.67 3.99 -9.08
C ASP A 190 2.08 5.41 -9.21
N TYR A 191 1.20 5.81 -8.29
CA TYR A 191 0.57 7.14 -8.36
C TYR A 191 1.54 8.31 -8.16
N ILE A 192 2.72 8.04 -7.58
CA ILE A 192 3.81 9.01 -7.36
C ILE A 192 4.78 8.98 -8.53
N THR A 193 5.13 7.79 -9.02
CA THR A 193 6.02 7.65 -10.19
C THR A 193 5.41 8.24 -11.45
N GLU A 194 4.08 8.16 -11.59
CA GLU A 194 3.34 8.80 -12.67
C GLU A 194 3.35 10.35 -12.60
N ILE A 195 3.74 10.97 -11.47
CA ILE A 195 3.78 12.44 -11.34
C ILE A 195 4.84 13.02 -12.25
N ASP A 196 6.04 12.47 -12.18
CA ASP A 196 7.18 12.89 -12.96
C ASP A 196 8.01 11.66 -13.37
N PRO A 197 7.76 11.09 -14.56
CA PRO A 197 8.54 9.96 -15.04
C PRO A 197 10.01 10.33 -15.31
N LYS A 198 10.30 11.62 -15.55
CA LYS A 198 11.67 12.11 -15.81
C LYS A 198 12.53 12.08 -14.56
N MET A 199 11.93 12.11 -13.38
CA MET A 199 12.62 11.96 -12.10
C MET A 199 13.46 10.67 -12.06
N LEU A 200 12.94 9.59 -12.64
CA LEU A 200 13.64 8.31 -12.67
C LEU A 200 14.79 8.30 -13.68
N GLU A 201 14.60 8.93 -14.84
CA GLU A 201 15.61 9.04 -15.91
C GLU A 201 16.77 9.96 -15.53
N GLN A 202 16.47 11.05 -14.82
CA GLN A 202 17.44 12.08 -14.46
C GLN A 202 18.04 11.88 -13.05
N HIS A 203 17.60 10.87 -12.31
CA HIS A 203 17.96 10.66 -10.90
C HIS A 203 17.81 11.92 -10.04
N ALA A 204 16.82 12.76 -10.37
CA ALA A 204 16.54 13.99 -9.63
C ALA A 204 15.86 13.66 -8.30
N SER A 205 16.22 14.34 -7.22
CA SER A 205 15.56 14.16 -5.91
C SER A 205 14.25 14.96 -5.79
N SER A 206 14.05 15.94 -6.66
CA SER A 206 12.87 16.78 -6.72
C SER A 206 11.83 16.22 -7.69
N ILE A 207 10.55 16.26 -7.30
CA ILE A 207 9.42 15.88 -8.14
C ILE A 207 8.69 17.14 -8.58
N GLU A 208 8.56 17.36 -9.88
CA GLU A 208 7.74 18.44 -10.42
C GLU A 208 6.27 18.00 -10.49
N CYS A 209 5.39 18.62 -9.69
CA CYS A 209 3.99 18.25 -9.59
C CYS A 209 3.08 19.44 -9.92
N LYS A 210 2.10 19.23 -10.81
CA LYS A 210 1.03 20.21 -11.03
C LYS A 210 0.17 20.37 -9.77
N VAL A 211 -0.12 21.61 -9.38
CA VAL A 211 -0.84 21.90 -8.13
C VAL A 211 -2.19 21.20 -8.04
N ARG A 212 -2.93 21.08 -9.16
CA ARG A 212 -4.21 20.34 -9.16
C ARG A 212 -4.04 18.87 -8.79
N ARG A 213 -2.98 18.22 -9.29
CA ARG A 213 -2.64 16.82 -8.95
C ARG A 213 -2.18 16.70 -7.51
N LEU A 214 -1.42 17.67 -7.01
CA LEU A 214 -1.06 17.71 -5.59
C LEU A 214 -2.29 17.80 -4.68
N CYS A 215 -3.30 18.61 -5.05
CA CYS A 215 -4.55 18.72 -4.30
C CYS A 215 -5.35 17.41 -4.33
N THR A 216 -5.41 16.72 -5.47
CA THR A 216 -6.09 15.41 -5.54
C THR A 216 -5.35 14.35 -4.72
N LEU A 217 -4.01 14.38 -4.68
CA LEU A 217 -3.23 13.52 -3.79
C LEU A 217 -3.47 13.84 -2.32
N GLN A 218 -3.51 15.11 -1.93
CA GLN A 218 -3.85 15.52 -0.57
C GLN A 218 -5.24 15.02 -0.17
N TRP A 219 -6.24 15.20 -1.03
CA TRP A 219 -7.59 14.67 -0.81
C TRP A 219 -7.58 13.14 -0.67
N PHE A 220 -6.83 12.44 -1.51
CA PHE A 220 -6.70 10.98 -1.47
C PHE A 220 -6.04 10.51 -0.17
N PHE A 221 -4.94 11.14 0.26
CA PHE A 221 -4.30 10.84 1.55
C PHE A 221 -5.24 11.04 2.72
N MET A 222 -6.08 12.07 2.69
CA MET A 222 -6.96 12.39 3.81
C MET A 222 -8.27 11.58 3.83
N SER A 223 -8.73 11.10 2.67
CA SER A 223 -10.05 10.46 2.55
C SER A 223 -9.98 8.94 2.37
N HIS A 224 -8.95 8.44 1.69
CA HIS A 224 -8.86 7.03 1.28
C HIS A 224 -7.74 6.25 1.97
N LEU A 225 -6.81 6.95 2.62
CA LEU A 225 -5.66 6.38 3.32
C LEU A 225 -5.69 6.76 4.80
N THR A 226 -5.17 5.86 5.62
CA THR A 226 -4.83 6.16 7.00
C THR A 226 -3.41 6.67 7.04
N THR A 227 -3.27 7.92 7.46
CA THR A 227 -1.99 8.58 7.60
C THR A 227 -1.53 8.51 9.07
N PHE A 228 -0.24 8.33 9.32
CA PHE A 228 0.25 7.96 10.66
C PHE A 228 0.64 9.15 11.53
N GLY A 229 0.79 10.35 10.97
CA GLY A 229 1.01 11.60 11.71
C GLY A 229 2.45 11.81 12.17
N LEU A 230 3.42 11.17 11.51
CA LEU A 230 4.84 11.35 11.81
C LEU A 230 5.34 12.69 11.23
N PRO A 231 6.04 13.52 12.02
CA PRO A 231 6.61 14.75 11.51
C PRO A 231 7.79 14.50 10.57
N GLU A 232 8.06 15.47 9.70
CA GLU A 232 9.28 15.47 8.89
C GLU A 232 10.54 15.72 9.73
N LYS A 233 11.66 15.12 9.33
CA LYS A 233 12.94 15.22 10.07
C LYS A 233 13.41 16.67 10.14
N GLU A 234 13.31 17.40 9.04
CA GLU A 234 13.78 18.79 8.90
C GLU A 234 12.95 19.76 9.74
N LEU A 235 11.63 19.56 9.80
CA LEU A 235 10.74 20.29 10.70
C LEU A 235 11.14 20.15 12.17
N ARG A 236 11.60 18.97 12.58
CA ARG A 236 12.02 18.73 13.96
C ARG A 236 13.33 19.43 14.29
N VAL A 237 14.28 19.44 13.35
CA VAL A 237 15.57 20.14 13.52
C VAL A 237 15.34 21.65 13.60
N ASN A 238 14.48 22.19 12.74
CA ASN A 238 14.20 23.64 12.72
C ASN A 238 13.35 24.08 13.92
N LYS A 239 12.33 23.32 14.37
CA LYS A 239 11.62 23.62 15.62
C LYS A 239 12.57 23.65 16.83
N LYS A 240 13.56 22.75 16.88
CA LYS A 240 14.60 22.76 17.93
C LYS A 240 15.51 23.99 17.80
N GLN A 241 15.93 24.37 16.60
CA GLN A 241 16.77 25.55 16.38
C GLN A 241 16.05 26.88 16.67
N VAL A 242 14.75 26.99 16.37
CA VAL A 242 13.94 28.17 16.71
C VAL A 242 13.84 28.33 18.23
N HIS A 243 13.71 27.22 18.97
CA HIS A 243 13.73 27.27 20.44
C HIS A 243 15.11 27.65 21.00
N THR A 244 16.21 27.17 20.42
CA THR A 244 17.57 27.59 20.85
C THR A 244 17.87 29.05 20.51
N LYS A 245 17.39 29.56 19.37
CA LYS A 245 17.54 30.99 19.00
C LYS A 245 16.68 31.93 19.84
N SER A 246 15.54 31.45 20.36
CA SER A 246 14.67 32.26 21.23
C SER A 246 15.28 32.63 22.58
N HIS A 247 16.37 31.98 23.00
CA HIS A 247 17.10 32.33 24.22
C HIS A 247 18.22 33.37 24.03
N ILE A 248 18.54 33.74 22.78
CA ILE A 248 19.64 34.69 22.47
C ILE A 248 19.10 36.05 21.96
N VAL A 249 17.84 36.12 21.53
CA VAL A 249 17.27 37.31 20.86
C VAL A 249 16.42 38.19 21.80
N SER A 250 16.49 38.04 23.12
CA SER A 250 15.82 38.95 24.06
C SER A 250 16.57 40.28 24.30
N VAL A 251 17.55 40.63 23.47
CA VAL A 251 18.21 41.95 23.45
C VAL A 251 18.58 42.32 22.01
N SER A 252 17.59 42.60 21.16
CA SER A 252 17.70 43.70 20.17
C SER A 252 16.37 43.83 19.45
N GLY A 253 15.73 44.99 19.61
CA GLY A 253 14.54 45.35 18.87
C GLY A 253 14.82 45.79 17.43
N CYS A 254 13.71 46.10 16.76
CA CYS A 254 13.55 46.83 15.50
C CYS A 254 13.41 46.01 14.21
N ALA A 255 12.16 45.97 13.76
CA ALA A 255 11.67 46.19 12.39
C ALA A 255 12.28 45.41 11.22
N SER A 256 11.46 44.54 10.62
CA SER A 256 11.26 44.54 9.17
C SER A 256 9.88 43.98 8.81
N VAL A 257 9.02 44.88 8.33
CA VAL A 257 7.89 44.55 7.48
C VAL A 257 8.47 44.09 6.14
N GLY A 258 8.15 42.88 5.71
CA GLY A 258 8.46 42.36 4.39
C GLY A 258 7.18 41.94 3.69
N GLU A 259 6.69 42.82 2.82
CA GLU A 259 5.66 42.52 1.82
C GLU A 259 6.25 41.63 0.70
N ASP A 260 5.43 40.65 0.32
CA ASP A 260 5.13 40.19 -1.06
C ASP A 260 6.22 39.55 -1.94
N GLY A 261 5.76 38.61 -2.78
CA GLY A 261 6.52 38.09 -3.93
C GLY A 261 6.84 36.60 -3.85
N GLY A 262 6.09 35.80 -4.61
CA GLY A 262 6.25 34.35 -4.69
C GLY A 262 7.66 33.93 -5.13
N GLY A 263 8.38 33.32 -4.20
CA GLY A 263 9.52 32.47 -4.55
C GLY A 263 9.01 31.24 -5.28
N ASP A 264 9.55 31.00 -6.48
CA ASP A 264 9.54 29.71 -7.18
C ASP A 264 10.47 28.74 -6.42
N GLY A 265 10.13 28.53 -5.14
CA GLY A 265 10.90 27.83 -4.14
C GLY A 265 10.59 26.35 -4.14
N ALA A 266 11.46 25.55 -3.55
CA ALA A 266 11.17 24.14 -3.34
C ALA A 266 10.11 24.01 -2.23
N TYR A 267 9.20 23.07 -2.37
CA TYR A 267 8.17 22.82 -1.38
C TYR A 267 8.42 21.48 -0.70
N VAL A 268 8.04 21.39 0.58
CA VAL A 268 8.15 20.17 1.37
C VAL A 268 6.75 19.74 1.78
N VAL A 269 6.42 18.48 1.55
CA VAL A 269 5.16 17.89 2.02
C VAL A 269 5.41 17.25 3.38
N ALA A 270 4.68 17.72 4.39
CA ALA A 270 4.81 17.23 5.75
C ALA A 270 3.45 16.86 6.33
N GLN A 271 3.48 16.02 7.36
CA GLN A 271 2.29 15.66 8.11
C GLN A 271 2.41 16.16 9.55
N ASP A 272 1.32 16.70 10.08
CA ASP A 272 1.22 17.08 11.49
C ASP A 272 0.76 15.89 12.36
N SER A 273 0.97 16.02 13.66
CA SER A 273 0.46 15.13 14.71
C SER A 273 -1.06 14.89 14.60
N GLY A 274 -1.82 15.90 14.13
CA GLY A 274 -3.25 15.79 13.81
C GLY A 274 -3.57 14.97 12.55
N ARG A 275 -2.58 14.28 11.99
CA ARG A 275 -2.63 13.42 10.80
C ARG A 275 -2.98 14.13 9.48
N ARG A 276 -2.95 15.46 9.45
CA ARG A 276 -3.22 16.25 8.24
C ARG A 276 -1.94 16.44 7.43
N VAL A 277 -2.09 16.46 6.10
CA VAL A 277 -0.99 16.71 5.16
C VAL A 277 -0.96 18.20 4.84
N HIS A 278 0.22 18.79 4.96
CA HIS A 278 0.53 20.20 4.81
C HIS A 278 1.59 20.39 3.72
N LEU A 279 1.46 21.48 2.97
CA LEU A 279 2.47 21.93 2.02
C LEU A 279 3.21 23.10 2.64
N LEU A 280 4.53 22.95 2.75
CA LEU A 280 5.41 23.94 3.35
C LEU A 280 6.29 24.58 2.28
N ASP A 281 6.56 25.87 2.43
CA ASP A 281 7.53 26.60 1.61
C ASP A 281 8.98 26.36 2.08
N ASP A 282 9.94 27.02 1.42
CA ASP A 282 11.37 26.96 1.76
C ASP A 282 11.68 27.44 3.21
N GLN A 283 10.79 28.22 3.81
CA GLN A 283 10.90 28.67 5.20
C GLN A 283 10.20 27.73 6.19
N PHE A 284 9.69 26.59 5.71
CA PHE A 284 8.85 25.65 6.45
C PHE A 284 7.56 26.27 7.01
N ALA A 285 7.08 27.35 6.39
CA ALA A 285 5.79 27.95 6.70
C ALA A 285 4.68 27.28 5.87
N ASP A 286 3.50 27.12 6.49
CA ASP A 286 2.33 26.59 5.80
C ASP A 286 1.90 27.50 4.64
N VAL A 287 1.80 26.93 3.45
CA VAL A 287 1.30 27.64 2.27
C VAL A 287 -0.17 28.01 2.48
N LYS A 288 -0.45 29.32 2.53
CA LYS A 288 -1.81 29.84 2.73
C LYS A 288 -2.75 29.41 1.60
N SER A 289 -4.01 29.12 1.95
CA SER A 289 -5.05 28.67 1.01
C SER A 289 -5.24 29.62 -0.19
N LEU A 290 -5.11 30.94 0.01
CA LEU A 290 -5.25 31.91 -1.07
C LEU A 290 -4.17 31.74 -2.15
N VAL A 291 -2.91 31.54 -1.75
CA VAL A 291 -1.79 31.30 -2.68
C VAL A 291 -2.01 29.99 -3.42
N LEU A 292 -2.47 28.95 -2.72
CA LEU A 292 -2.79 27.66 -3.33
C LEU A 292 -3.91 27.80 -4.37
N ASN A 293 -4.99 28.53 -4.07
CA ASN A 293 -6.12 28.74 -4.98
C ASN A 293 -5.70 29.44 -6.28
N ILE A 294 -4.83 30.45 -6.19
CA ILE A 294 -4.28 31.13 -7.39
C ILE A 294 -3.47 30.15 -8.23
N LYS A 295 -2.62 29.32 -7.60
CA LYS A 295 -1.82 28.29 -8.27
C LYS A 295 -2.66 27.17 -8.86
N ILE A 296 -3.76 26.77 -8.23
CA ILE A 296 -4.76 25.81 -8.74
C ILE A 296 -5.42 26.36 -10.00
N LEU A 297 -5.83 27.62 -9.98
CA LEU A 297 -6.51 28.28 -11.11
C LEU A 297 -5.58 28.28 -12.34
N LYS A 298 -4.33 28.69 -12.14
CA LYS A 298 -3.28 28.72 -13.18
C LYS A 298 -2.67 27.34 -13.49
N ASN A 299 -2.98 26.31 -12.70
CA ASN A 299 -2.40 24.96 -12.76
C ASN A 299 -0.88 24.95 -12.87
N THR A 300 -0.21 25.78 -12.06
CA THR A 300 1.26 25.89 -12.08
C THR A 300 1.89 24.58 -11.61
N ALA A 301 3.07 24.27 -12.15
CA ALA A 301 3.92 23.23 -11.60
C ALA A 301 4.61 23.73 -10.33
N VAL A 302 4.88 22.81 -9.41
CA VAL A 302 5.55 23.08 -8.15
C VAL A 302 6.59 21.98 -7.93
N THR A 303 7.79 22.39 -7.58
CA THR A 303 8.91 21.48 -7.31
C THR A 303 8.86 21.04 -5.85
N ILE A 304 8.68 19.74 -5.62
CA ILE A 304 8.65 19.15 -4.29
C ILE A 304 10.00 18.49 -4.01
N ARG A 305 10.65 18.87 -2.92
CA ARG A 305 11.93 18.30 -2.48
C ARG A 305 11.74 17.12 -1.54
#